data_AF-A0A317SPN6-F1
#
_entry.id   AF-A0A317SPN6-F1
#
_cell.length_a   1.000
_cell.length_b   1.000
_cell.length_c   1.000
_cell.angle_alpha   90.00
_cell.angle_beta   90.00
_cell.angle_gamma   90.00
#
_symmetry.space_group_name_H-M   'P 1'
#
loop_
_entity.id
_entity.type
_entity.pdbx_description
1 polymer ?
#
loop_
_entity_poly.entity_id
_entity_poly.type
_entity_poly.pdbx_seq_one_letter_code
_entity_poly.pdbx_strand_id
1 'polypeptide(L)'
;LRNSFIGISKMDILGSATSADCEIIGEGNESADCGDALADATLYTAGGERSDVTPFTKLYVLLLDVVPRIREYSLLSTTKTIDIANTHPTIIASKEKTVSNKFCRLFARFVKVFTEYGQCFEPGYLSGDPTEVTHAYWEFVNCLKTEVRKTGDSN
;
A
#
# COMPACT_ATOMS: atom_id res chain seq x y z
N LEU A 1 6.09 2.18 -16.17
CA LEU A 1 5.47 1.20 -15.25
C LEU A 1 5.11 1.80 -13.88
N ARG A 2 6.05 2.02 -12.94
CA ARG A 2 5.71 2.46 -11.56
C ARG A 2 5.16 3.91 -11.50
N ASN A 3 5.78 4.84 -12.24
CA ASN A 3 5.28 6.21 -12.37
C ASN A 3 3.85 6.27 -12.95
N SER A 4 3.58 5.45 -13.97
CA SER A 4 2.25 5.30 -14.57
C SER A 4 1.25 4.69 -13.58
N PHE A 5 1.65 3.70 -12.77
CA PHE A 5 0.81 3.12 -11.72
C PHE A 5 0.39 4.17 -10.67
N ILE A 6 1.33 4.98 -10.18
CA ILE A 6 1.01 6.08 -9.25
C ILE A 6 0.13 7.13 -9.94
N GLY A 7 0.40 7.48 -11.19
CA GLY A 7 -0.42 8.42 -11.97
C GLY A 7 -1.88 7.95 -12.12
N ILE A 8 -2.08 6.69 -12.53
CA ILE A 8 -3.41 6.07 -12.63
C ILE A 8 -4.08 6.03 -11.27
N SER A 9 -3.35 5.64 -10.22
CA SER A 9 -3.87 5.63 -8.86
C SER A 9 -4.29 7.03 -8.39
N LYS A 10 -3.54 8.07 -8.75
CA LYS A 10 -3.93 9.46 -8.46
C LYS A 10 -5.21 9.85 -9.19
N MET A 11 -5.39 9.41 -10.43
CA MET A 11 -6.55 9.71 -11.26
C MET A 11 -7.81 8.96 -10.78
N ASP A 12 -7.71 7.63 -10.68
CA ASP A 12 -8.86 6.73 -10.48
C ASP A 12 -9.22 6.54 -9.00
N ILE A 13 -8.25 6.68 -8.10
CA ILE A 13 -8.43 6.37 -6.67
C ILE A 13 -8.43 7.64 -5.82
N LEU A 14 -7.42 8.49 -5.99
CA LEU A 14 -7.21 9.64 -5.10
C LEU A 14 -7.87 10.93 -5.58
N GLY A 15 -8.31 10.99 -6.84
CA GLY A 15 -8.89 12.19 -7.45
C GLY A 15 -7.95 13.40 -7.45
N SER A 16 -6.63 13.16 -7.53
CA SER A 16 -5.59 14.19 -7.34
C SER A 16 -4.50 14.15 -8.41
N ALA A 17 -4.82 13.67 -9.62
CA ALA A 17 -3.90 13.64 -10.75
C ALA A 17 -3.53 15.06 -11.22
N THR A 18 -2.27 15.24 -11.61
CA THR A 18 -1.74 16.47 -12.21
C THR A 18 -1.62 16.34 -13.72
N SER A 19 -1.35 17.44 -14.42
CA SER A 19 -1.07 17.42 -15.86
C SER A 19 0.13 16.53 -16.22
N ALA A 20 1.16 16.49 -15.36
CA ALA A 20 2.31 15.61 -15.52
C ALA A 20 1.92 14.12 -15.37
N ASP A 21 1.00 13.79 -14.46
CA ASP A 21 0.47 12.42 -14.40
C ASP A 21 -0.29 12.07 -15.68
N CYS A 22 -1.10 13.00 -16.21
CA CYS A 22 -1.82 12.79 -17.46
C CYS A 22 -0.90 12.62 -18.67
N GLU A 23 0.25 13.31 -18.69
CA GLU A 23 1.28 13.14 -19.73
C GLU A 23 1.91 11.74 -19.64
N ILE A 24 2.34 11.32 -18.45
CA ILE A 24 2.90 9.98 -18.19
C ILE A 24 1.90 8.87 -18.56
N ILE A 25 0.60 9.08 -18.33
CA ILE A 25 -0.47 8.15 -18.72
C ILE A 25 -0.68 8.21 -20.25
N GLY A 26 -0.70 9.41 -20.83
CA GLY A 26 -0.98 9.67 -22.24
C GLY A 26 0.09 9.19 -23.20
N GLU A 27 1.33 9.02 -22.74
CA GLU A 27 2.41 8.37 -23.49
C GLU A 27 2.12 6.90 -23.83
N GLY A 28 1.04 6.31 -23.29
CA GLY A 28 0.62 4.94 -23.61
C GLY A 28 1.52 3.87 -23.00
N ASN A 29 2.37 4.26 -22.05
CA ASN A 29 3.26 3.34 -21.35
C ASN A 29 2.46 2.38 -20.48
N GLU A 30 2.85 1.10 -20.50
CA GLU A 30 2.30 0.08 -19.61
C GLU A 30 2.41 0.54 -18.13
N SER A 31 1.41 0.19 -17.34
CA SER A 31 1.41 0.36 -15.87
C SER A 31 1.70 -0.96 -15.19
N ALA A 32 2.24 -0.90 -13.97
CA ALA A 32 2.29 -2.11 -13.15
C ALA A 32 0.87 -2.56 -12.76
N ASP A 33 0.64 -3.86 -12.70
CA ASP A 33 -0.66 -4.44 -12.32
C ASP A 33 -0.89 -4.43 -10.80
N CYS A 34 0.16 -4.22 -10.01
CA CYS A 34 0.13 -4.28 -8.56
C CYS A 34 0.94 -3.17 -7.90
N GLY A 35 0.59 -2.87 -6.65
CA GLY A 35 1.39 -2.02 -5.78
C GLY A 35 2.67 -2.72 -5.33
N ASP A 36 3.76 -1.97 -5.30
CA ASP A 36 5.06 -2.34 -4.77
C ASP A 36 5.63 -1.15 -4.01
N ALA A 37 5.49 -1.16 -2.68
CA ALA A 37 5.88 -0.08 -1.79
C ALA A 37 7.38 0.22 -1.87
N LEU A 38 8.22 -0.79 -2.06
CA LEU A 38 9.66 -0.61 -2.14
C LEU A 38 10.03 0.03 -3.48
N ALA A 39 9.53 -0.50 -4.59
CA ALA A 39 9.78 0.06 -5.91
C ALA A 39 9.19 1.47 -6.04
N ASP A 40 7.96 1.70 -5.57
CA ASP A 40 7.32 3.01 -5.64
C ASP A 40 7.98 4.05 -4.75
N ALA A 41 8.52 3.65 -3.59
CA ALA A 41 9.27 4.57 -2.75
C ALA A 41 10.54 5.09 -3.46
N THR A 42 11.16 4.28 -4.33
CA THR A 42 12.36 4.73 -5.07
C THR A 42 12.11 5.96 -5.93
N LEU A 43 10.87 6.15 -6.41
CA LEU A 43 10.45 7.33 -7.16
C LEU A 43 10.57 8.64 -6.37
N TYR A 44 10.61 8.57 -5.04
CA TYR A 44 10.66 9.71 -4.13
C TYR A 44 12.00 9.86 -3.38
N THR A 45 12.91 8.89 -3.52
CA THR A 45 14.24 8.93 -2.90
C THR A 45 15.29 9.59 -3.81
N ALA A 46 16.55 9.67 -3.38
CA ALA A 46 17.61 10.35 -4.11
C ALA A 46 17.74 9.85 -5.57
N GLY A 47 17.49 10.74 -6.53
CA GLY A 47 17.47 10.43 -7.98
C GLY A 47 16.09 10.09 -8.55
N GLY A 48 15.05 10.09 -7.73
CA GLY A 48 13.66 9.87 -8.14
C GLY A 48 13.03 11.10 -8.83
N GLU A 49 12.01 10.84 -9.63
CA GLU A 49 11.33 11.83 -10.47
C GLU A 49 10.13 12.50 -9.78
N ARG A 50 9.73 12.02 -8.59
CA ARG A 50 8.55 12.51 -7.87
C ARG A 50 8.91 13.20 -6.57
N SER A 51 8.21 14.29 -6.28
CA SER A 51 8.28 15.05 -5.02
C SER A 51 6.95 15.07 -4.26
N ASP A 52 5.87 14.58 -4.87
CA ASP A 52 4.52 14.55 -4.31
C ASP A 52 4.29 13.29 -3.46
N VAL A 53 4.84 13.29 -2.24
CA VAL A 53 4.81 12.10 -1.34
C VAL A 53 3.40 11.71 -0.89
N THR A 54 2.44 12.66 -0.90
CA THR A 54 1.07 12.43 -0.42
C THR A 54 0.36 11.23 -1.07
N PRO A 55 0.36 11.07 -2.40
CA PRO A 55 -0.10 9.85 -3.08
C PRO A 55 0.49 8.54 -2.53
N PHE A 56 1.81 8.48 -2.35
CA PHE A 56 2.48 7.31 -1.79
C PHE A 56 1.93 6.99 -0.39
N THR A 57 1.89 8.00 0.47
CA THR A 57 1.36 7.85 1.83
C THR A 57 -0.10 7.43 1.81
N LYS A 58 -0.94 7.89 0.87
CA LYS A 58 -2.34 7.47 0.80
C LYS A 58 -2.53 6.05 0.27
N LEU A 59 -1.69 5.62 -0.66
CA LEU A 59 -1.80 4.31 -1.32
C LEU A 59 -1.25 3.19 -0.44
N TYR A 60 -0.06 3.38 0.12
CA TYR A 60 0.58 2.38 0.97
C TYR A 60 0.23 2.55 2.43
N VAL A 61 -0.26 3.75 2.80
CA VAL A 61 -0.48 4.12 4.19
C VAL A 61 0.83 3.88 4.95
N LEU A 62 1.95 4.28 4.35
CA LEU A 62 3.28 4.21 4.92
C LEU A 62 3.94 5.57 4.75
N LEU A 63 4.70 6.01 5.76
CA LEU A 63 5.56 7.17 5.64
C LEU A 63 6.81 6.80 4.82
N LEU A 64 7.28 7.70 3.98
CA LEU A 64 8.43 7.43 3.11
C LEU A 64 9.70 7.10 3.92
N ASP A 65 9.90 7.76 5.07
CA ASP A 65 11.05 7.57 5.97
C ASP A 65 11.13 6.17 6.60
N VAL A 66 10.03 5.42 6.51
CA VAL A 66 9.92 4.05 7.04
C VAL A 66 10.42 3.03 6.03
N VAL A 67 10.33 3.34 4.74
CA VAL A 67 10.68 2.43 3.65
C VAL A 67 12.14 1.97 3.72
N PRO A 68 13.14 2.82 3.99
CA PRO A 68 14.52 2.38 4.18
C PRO A 68 14.69 1.40 5.34
N ARG A 69 13.96 1.60 6.44
CA ARG A 69 13.99 0.70 7.61
C ARG A 69 13.40 -0.65 7.26
N ILE A 70 12.25 -0.67 6.59
CA ILE A 70 11.62 -1.89 6.08
C ILE A 70 12.58 -2.65 5.13
N ARG A 71 13.31 -1.93 4.26
CA ARG A 71 14.30 -2.52 3.35
C ARG A 71 15.47 -3.15 4.11
N GLU A 72 15.95 -2.49 5.17
CA GLU A 72 17.06 -2.96 6.01
C GLU A 72 16.67 -4.21 6.82
N TYR A 73 15.43 -4.26 7.32
CA TYR A 73 14.89 -5.42 8.05
C TYR A 73 14.44 -6.57 7.15
N SER A 74 14.82 -6.62 5.87
CA SER A 74 14.45 -7.68 4.91
C SER A 74 15.12 -9.03 5.23
N LEU A 75 14.72 -9.61 6.36
CA LEU A 75 14.96 -10.98 6.81
C LEU A 75 13.60 -11.54 7.24
N LEU A 76 12.98 -12.35 6.36
CA LEU A 76 11.82 -13.25 6.52
C LEU A 76 10.51 -12.71 7.15
N SER A 77 10.55 -11.93 8.23
CA SER A 77 9.36 -11.45 8.95
C SER A 77 8.84 -10.11 8.40
N THR A 78 9.71 -9.28 7.80
CA THR A 78 9.32 -7.99 7.18
C THR A 78 8.57 -8.16 5.85
N THR A 79 8.73 -9.30 5.18
CA THR A 79 8.04 -9.62 3.93
C THR A 79 6.52 -9.56 4.10
N LYS A 80 5.99 -10.06 5.21
CA LYS A 80 4.53 -10.05 5.47
C LYS A 80 3.95 -8.65 5.63
N THR A 81 4.73 -7.73 6.20
CA THR A 81 4.34 -6.32 6.36
C THR A 81 4.30 -5.63 4.99
N ILE A 82 5.32 -5.86 4.16
CA ILE A 82 5.39 -5.32 2.79
C ILE A 82 4.26 -5.88 1.94
N ASP A 83 4.01 -7.20 2.02
CA ASP A 83 2.94 -7.86 1.26
C ASP A 83 1.58 -7.25 1.59
N ILE A 84 1.31 -7.00 2.88
CA ILE A 84 0.08 -6.32 3.30
C ILE A 84 0.03 -4.88 2.82
N ALA A 85 1.14 -4.14 2.90
CA ALA A 85 1.21 -2.78 2.39
C ALA A 85 0.95 -2.71 0.88
N ASN A 86 1.45 -3.69 0.12
CA ASN A 86 1.23 -3.83 -1.32
C ASN A 86 -0.20 -4.28 -1.66
N THR A 87 -0.84 -5.03 -0.76
CA THR A 87 -2.18 -5.58 -0.97
C THR A 87 -3.23 -4.47 -1.12
N HIS A 88 -3.15 -3.41 -0.31
CA HIS A 88 -4.12 -2.31 -0.37
C HIS A 88 -4.16 -1.60 -1.74
N PRO A 89 -3.06 -1.02 -2.25
CA PRO A 89 -3.06 -0.38 -3.57
C PRO A 89 -3.31 -1.38 -4.71
N THR A 90 -2.87 -2.64 -4.59
CA THR A 90 -3.17 -3.68 -5.58
C THR A 90 -4.66 -3.97 -5.69
N ILE A 91 -5.36 -4.06 -4.55
CA ILE A 91 -6.79 -4.35 -4.55
C ILE A 91 -7.59 -3.14 -5.01
N ILE A 92 -7.23 -1.92 -4.57
CA ILE A 92 -7.96 -0.71 -4.94
C ILE A 92 -7.75 -0.34 -6.41
N ALA A 93 -6.56 -0.60 -6.97
CA ALA A 93 -6.30 -0.39 -8.39
C ALA A 93 -6.94 -1.47 -9.30
N SER A 94 -7.40 -2.58 -8.74
CA SER A 94 -7.97 -3.68 -9.53
C SER A 94 -9.40 -3.36 -9.98
N LYS A 95 -9.62 -3.32 -11.29
CA LYS A 95 -10.95 -3.15 -11.90
C LYS A 95 -11.87 -4.38 -11.69
N GLU A 96 -11.28 -5.51 -11.34
CA GLU A 96 -11.97 -6.79 -11.13
C GLU A 96 -12.39 -7.02 -9.68
N LYS A 97 -12.06 -6.09 -8.77
CA LYS A 97 -12.36 -6.23 -7.34
C LYS A 97 -13.20 -5.07 -6.84
N THR A 98 -14.11 -5.39 -5.93
CA THR A 98 -14.80 -4.39 -5.11
C THR A 98 -14.41 -4.58 -3.65
N VAL A 99 -14.23 -3.46 -2.95
CA VAL A 99 -13.88 -3.44 -1.53
C VAL A 99 -14.90 -2.66 -0.73
N SER A 100 -15.15 -3.10 0.50
CA SER A 100 -16.01 -2.37 1.42
C SER A 100 -15.26 -1.26 2.16
N ASN A 101 -15.99 -0.28 2.71
CA ASN A 101 -15.39 0.74 3.58
C ASN A 101 -14.68 0.15 4.81
N LYS A 102 -15.06 -1.06 5.23
CA LYS A 102 -14.43 -1.77 6.35
C LYS A 102 -12.99 -2.20 6.01
N PHE A 103 -12.73 -2.56 4.75
CA PHE A 103 -11.38 -2.84 4.26
C PHE A 103 -10.44 -1.66 4.47
N CYS A 104 -10.80 -0.48 3.94
CA CYS A 104 -9.98 0.73 4.05
C CYS A 104 -9.77 1.13 5.52
N ARG A 105 -10.82 1.01 6.36
CA ARG A 105 -10.74 1.33 7.79
C ARG A 105 -9.80 0.40 8.56
N LEU A 106 -9.88 -0.91 8.31
CA LEU A 106 -9.03 -1.89 9.01
C LEU A 106 -7.57 -1.78 8.54
N PHE A 107 -7.33 -1.48 7.27
CA PHE A 107 -5.98 -1.19 6.78
C PHE A 107 -5.38 0.05 7.45
N ALA A 108 -6.14 1.15 7.50
CA ALA A 108 -5.71 2.39 8.17
C ALA A 108 -5.46 2.16 9.67
N ARG A 109 -6.27 1.32 10.33
CA ARG A 109 -6.04 0.92 11.74
C ARG A 109 -4.73 0.16 11.90
N PHE A 110 -4.48 -0.86 11.07
CA PHE A 110 -3.23 -1.62 11.10
C PHE A 110 -2.02 -0.71 11.00
N VAL A 111 -2.01 0.18 10.01
CA VAL A 111 -0.90 1.13 9.81
C VAL A 111 -0.71 2.04 11.01
N LYS A 112 -1.80 2.63 11.52
CA LYS A 112 -1.73 3.59 12.63
C LYS A 112 -1.08 2.92 13.83
N VAL A 113 -1.58 1.74 14.20
CA VAL A 113 -1.06 0.96 15.33
C VAL A 113 0.38 0.52 15.06
N PHE A 114 0.71 0.13 13.83
CA PHE A 114 2.07 -0.25 13.44
C PHE A 114 3.05 0.92 13.49
N THR A 115 2.61 2.13 13.16
CA THR A 115 3.42 3.35 13.23
C THR A 115 3.62 3.83 14.67
N GLU A 116 2.56 3.77 15.49
CA GLU A 116 2.59 4.24 16.88
C GLU A 116 3.28 3.25 17.82
N TYR A 117 3.10 1.93 17.61
CA TYR A 117 3.50 0.89 18.55
C TYR A 117 4.41 -0.19 17.95
N GLY A 118 4.63 -0.21 16.63
CA GLY A 118 5.39 -1.26 15.94
C GLY A 118 6.90 -1.18 16.13
N GLN A 119 7.39 -0.58 17.22
CA GLN A 119 8.80 -0.52 17.63
C GLN A 119 9.73 -0.21 16.43
N CYS A 120 9.59 0.96 15.83
CA CYS A 120 10.35 1.34 14.63
C CYS A 120 10.23 0.36 13.46
N PHE A 121 9.03 -0.22 13.28
CA PHE A 121 8.69 -1.15 12.20
C PHE A 121 9.34 -2.53 12.33
N GLU A 122 9.69 -2.93 13.56
CA GLU A 122 10.18 -4.26 13.83
C GLU A 122 9.10 -5.31 13.53
N PRO A 123 9.40 -6.32 12.68
CA PRO A 123 8.44 -7.35 12.29
C PRO A 123 8.22 -8.42 13.38
N GLY A 124 8.82 -8.25 14.56
CA GLY A 124 8.72 -9.17 15.70
C GLY A 124 7.29 -9.33 16.25
N TYR A 125 6.38 -8.43 15.87
CA TYR A 125 4.96 -8.49 16.25
C TYR A 125 4.24 -9.75 15.75
N LEU A 126 4.82 -10.54 14.85
CA LEU A 126 4.26 -11.82 14.37
C LEU A 126 4.87 -13.06 15.02
N SER A 127 5.95 -12.92 15.81
CA SER A 127 6.72 -14.04 16.37
C SER A 127 6.79 -14.06 17.89
N GLY A 128 6.30 -13.03 18.58
CA GLY A 128 6.25 -12.91 20.03
C GLY A 128 4.82 -12.94 20.60
N ASP A 129 4.69 -12.49 21.85
CA ASP A 129 3.38 -12.34 22.50
C ASP A 129 2.49 -11.40 21.68
N PRO A 130 1.18 -11.70 21.54
CA PRO A 130 0.27 -10.85 20.79
C PRO A 130 0.24 -9.42 21.33
N THR A 131 0.56 -8.47 20.46
CA THR A 131 0.47 -7.03 20.71
C THR A 131 -0.75 -6.44 20.01
N GLU A 132 -1.02 -5.15 20.24
CA GLU A 132 -2.03 -4.43 19.45
C GLU A 132 -1.75 -4.47 17.95
N VAL A 133 -0.46 -4.43 17.55
CA VAL A 133 -0.04 -4.54 16.15
C VAL A 133 -0.41 -5.91 15.60
N THR A 134 -0.17 -6.98 16.36
CA THR A 134 -0.52 -8.35 16.01
C THR A 134 -2.02 -8.49 15.78
N HIS A 135 -2.84 -7.92 16.66
CA HIS A 135 -4.31 -7.95 16.53
C HIS A 135 -4.78 -7.17 15.30
N ALA A 136 -4.28 -5.95 15.10
CA ALA A 136 -4.67 -5.12 13.96
C ALA A 136 -4.26 -5.75 12.62
N TYR A 137 -3.09 -6.40 12.56
CA TYR A 137 -2.64 -7.19 11.42
C TYR A 137 -3.63 -8.30 11.10
N TRP A 138 -3.97 -9.16 12.08
CA TRP A 138 -4.85 -10.31 11.84
C TRP A 138 -6.29 -9.90 11.53
N GLU A 139 -6.79 -8.81 12.13
CA GLU A 139 -8.09 -8.23 11.75
C GLU A 139 -8.12 -7.82 10.28
N PHE A 140 -7.06 -7.17 9.79
CA PHE A 140 -6.97 -6.79 8.38
C PHE A 140 -6.79 -8.01 7.46
N VAL A 141 -5.96 -8.98 7.83
CA VAL A 141 -5.81 -10.22 7.06
C VAL A 141 -7.13 -10.98 6.95
N ASN A 142 -7.91 -11.05 8.03
CA ASN A 142 -9.22 -11.68 8.00
C ASN A 142 -10.22 -10.88 7.15
N CYS A 143 -10.12 -9.55 7.18
CA CYS A 143 -10.91 -8.66 6.33
C CYS A 143 -10.72 -8.94 4.83
N LEU A 144 -9.52 -9.33 4.39
CA LEU A 144 -9.27 -9.71 2.99
C LEU A 144 -10.19 -10.83 2.50
N LYS A 145 -10.53 -11.76 3.39
CA LYS A 145 -11.38 -12.92 3.05
C LYS A 145 -12.87 -12.58 2.99
N THR A 146 -13.30 -11.54 3.70
CA THR A 146 -14.73 -11.22 3.85
C THR A 146 -15.16 -9.98 3.07
N GLU A 147 -14.24 -9.05 2.82
CA GLU A 147 -14.55 -7.71 2.29
C GLU A 147 -14.03 -7.46 0.87
N VAL A 148 -13.33 -8.43 0.27
CA VAL A 148 -12.83 -8.34 -1.12
C VAL A 148 -13.62 -9.32 -1.97
N ARG A 149 -14.33 -8.82 -2.97
CA ARG A 149 -15.15 -9.64 -3.88
C ARG A 149 -14.74 -9.43 -5.32
N LYS A 150 -14.93 -10.45 -6.17
CA LYS A 150 -14.81 -10.25 -7.62
C LYS A 150 -15.99 -9.43 -8.12
N THR A 151 -15.72 -8.50 -9.01
CA THR A 151 -16.74 -7.72 -9.71
C THR A 151 -17.63 -8.70 -10.49
N GLY A 152 -18.89 -8.86 -10.08
CA GLY A 152 -19.86 -9.77 -10.69
C GLY A 152 -20.37 -10.90 -9.80
N ASP A 153 -19.78 -11.11 -8.61
CA ASP A 153 -20.33 -12.04 -7.62
C ASP A 153 -21.63 -11.45 -7.03
N SER A 154 -22.75 -11.83 -7.64
CA SER A 154 -24.10 -11.57 -7.12
C SER A 154 -24.40 -12.52 -5.97
N ASN A 155 -25.13 -12.01 -4.98
CA ASN A 155 -25.66 -12.79 -3.85
C ASN A 155 -26.70 -13.82 -4.31
#